data_AF-A0A6B2UY70-F1
#
_entry.id   AF-A0A6B2UY70-F1
#
_cell.length_a   1.000
_cell.length_b   1.000
_cell.length_c   1.000
_cell.angle_alpha   90.00
_cell.angle_beta   90.00
_cell.angle_gamma   90.00
#
_symmetry.space_group_name_H-M   'P 1'
#
loop_
_entity.id
_entity.type
_entity.pdbx_description
1 polymer ?
#
loop_
_entity_poly.entity_id
_entity_poly.type
_entity_poly.pdbx_seq_one_letter_code
_entity_poly.pdbx_strand_id
1 'polypeptide(L)'
;MTDAWTIGSTVATAAAALVALGVAVNEGRTRVRERADRDAAQARLLLIRARGGTAHVDNYTDQLFLEVRWISADAVKPGSPAVPVRYAAGERRYIRPLPAQGSSAIGLAEQTWDGHSGPAPRDFTVRATVHYLDAAGLWWSRTGNEQPVRLLDGHGEPQDP
;
A
#
# COMPACT_ATOMS: atom_id res chain seq x y z
N MET A 1 58.76 36.06 6.71
CA MET A 1 58.03 35.58 5.52
C MET A 1 57.58 34.15 5.76
N THR A 2 56.51 33.92 6.52
CA THR A 2 55.90 32.59 6.70
C THR A 2 54.60 32.81 7.44
N ASP A 3 53.48 33.02 6.73
CA ASP A 3 52.12 33.00 7.35
C ASP A 3 51.00 32.83 6.30
N ALA A 4 51.22 33.26 5.05
CA ALA A 4 50.18 33.18 4.01
C ALA A 4 49.88 31.76 3.50
N TRP A 5 50.82 30.81 3.63
CA TRP A 5 50.67 29.46 3.07
C TRP A 5 49.88 28.50 4.00
N THR A 6 49.94 28.72 5.32
CA THR A 6 49.27 27.88 6.33
C THR A 6 47.79 28.23 6.49
N ILE A 7 47.43 29.49 6.26
CA ILE A 7 46.03 29.98 6.31
C ILE A 7 45.28 29.54 5.04
N GLY A 8 45.95 29.50 3.88
CA GLY A 8 45.35 29.03 2.63
C GLY A 8 44.96 27.55 2.65
N SER A 9 45.76 26.69 3.29
CA SER A 9 45.51 25.23 3.32
C SER A 9 44.37 24.84 4.27
N THR A 10 44.21 25.52 5.41
CA THR A 10 43.13 25.24 6.37
C THR A 10 41.76 25.66 5.82
N VAL A 11 41.68 26.83 5.17
CA VAL A 11 40.43 27.30 4.53
C VAL A 11 40.02 26.38 3.37
N ALA A 12 40.98 25.91 2.56
CA ALA A 12 40.70 24.99 1.47
C ALA A 12 40.18 23.62 1.97
N THR A 13 40.77 23.09 3.05
CA THR A 13 40.37 21.79 3.62
C THR A 13 38.97 21.86 4.24
N ALA A 14 38.64 22.97 4.92
CA ALA A 14 37.32 23.20 5.49
C ALA A 14 36.23 23.33 4.41
N ALA A 15 36.52 24.04 3.31
CA ALA A 15 35.60 24.15 2.18
C ALA A 15 35.34 22.79 1.51
N ALA A 16 36.39 21.98 1.30
CA ALA A 16 36.26 20.63 0.74
C ALA A 16 35.43 19.70 1.65
N ALA A 17 35.62 19.77 2.96
CA ALA A 17 34.85 18.98 3.93
C ALA A 17 33.36 19.32 3.91
N LEU A 18 33.00 20.61 3.78
CA LEU A 18 31.61 21.05 3.69
C LEU A 18 30.95 20.60 2.39
N VAL A 19 31.65 20.66 1.25
CA VAL A 19 31.15 20.15 -0.03
C VAL A 19 30.96 18.64 0.03
N ALA A 20 31.93 17.89 0.57
CA ALA A 20 31.82 16.44 0.73
C ALA A 20 30.64 16.05 1.64
N LEU A 21 30.44 16.78 2.75
CA LEU A 21 29.30 16.58 3.64
C LEU A 21 27.97 16.89 2.93
N GLY A 22 27.91 17.99 2.16
CA GLY A 22 26.74 18.36 1.37
C GLY A 22 26.36 17.32 0.32
N VAL A 23 27.36 16.78 -0.40
CA VAL A 23 27.16 15.70 -1.38
C VAL A 23 26.70 14.42 -0.68
N ALA A 24 27.33 14.03 0.43
CA ALA A 24 26.93 12.83 1.19
C ALA A 24 25.48 12.90 1.71
N VAL A 25 25.07 14.07 2.22
CA VAL A 25 23.68 14.31 2.66
C VAL A 25 22.71 14.25 1.48
N ASN A 26 23.09 14.83 0.33
CA ASN A 26 22.24 14.84 -0.85
C ASN A 26 22.09 13.45 -1.47
N GLU A 27 23.19 12.69 -1.61
CA GLU A 27 23.15 11.29 -2.06
C GLU A 27 22.33 10.40 -1.12
N GLY A 28 22.45 10.61 0.19
CA GLY A 28 21.63 9.92 1.17
C GLY A 28 20.13 10.16 0.93
N ARG A 29 19.74 11.41 0.67
CA ARG A 29 18.35 11.77 0.33
C ARG A 29 17.88 11.15 -0.98
N THR A 30 18.70 11.13 -2.01
CA THR A 30 18.35 10.52 -3.30
C THR A 30 18.14 9.02 -3.17
N ARG A 31 19.04 8.31 -2.49
CA ARG A 31 18.92 6.85 -2.27
C ARG A 31 17.68 6.48 -1.45
N VAL A 32 17.27 7.33 -0.50
CA VAL A 32 16.03 7.15 0.26
C VAL A 32 14.80 7.31 -0.64
N ARG A 33 14.80 8.30 -1.54
CA ARG A 33 13.72 8.50 -2.52
C ARG A 33 13.64 7.34 -3.51
N GLU A 34 14.76 6.90 -4.06
CA GLU A 34 14.82 5.76 -4.98
C GLU A 34 14.37 4.43 -4.35
N ARG A 35 14.66 4.24 -3.05
CA ARG A 35 14.13 3.09 -2.30
C ARG A 35 12.62 3.22 -2.12
N ALA A 36 12.15 4.38 -1.64
CA ALA A 36 10.73 4.62 -1.45
C ALA A 36 9.92 4.48 -2.75
N ASP A 37 10.46 4.93 -3.88
CA ASP A 37 9.81 4.80 -5.19
C ASP A 37 9.77 3.35 -5.67
N ARG A 38 10.83 2.57 -5.44
CA ARG A 38 10.83 1.12 -5.74
C ARG A 38 9.85 0.36 -4.87
N ASP A 39 9.83 0.64 -3.57
CA ASP A 39 8.90 0.02 -2.62
C ASP A 39 7.45 0.36 -3.02
N ALA A 40 7.18 1.63 -3.39
CA ALA A 40 5.87 2.07 -3.86
C ALA A 40 5.49 1.44 -5.22
N ALA A 41 6.45 1.20 -6.12
CA ALA A 41 6.20 0.55 -7.39
C ALA A 41 5.76 -0.91 -7.22
N GLN A 42 6.39 -1.65 -6.32
CA GLN A 42 5.98 -3.01 -5.96
C GLN A 42 4.58 -3.01 -5.33
N ALA A 43 4.31 -2.09 -4.41
CA ALA A 43 3.01 -1.98 -3.75
C ALA A 43 1.85 -1.76 -4.74
N ARG A 44 2.08 -1.13 -5.90
CA ARG A 44 1.06 -0.90 -6.94
C ARG A 44 0.61 -2.15 -7.69
N LEU A 45 1.35 -3.25 -7.61
CA LEU A 45 1.05 -4.48 -8.35
C LEU A 45 0.14 -5.45 -7.57
N LEU A 46 -0.36 -5.06 -6.40
CA LEU A 46 -1.48 -5.74 -5.74
C LEU A 46 -2.80 -5.18 -6.27
N LEU A 47 -3.56 -5.96 -7.04
CA LEU A 47 -4.86 -5.54 -7.59
C LEU A 47 -6.02 -6.11 -6.78
N ILE A 48 -7.08 -5.31 -6.65
CA ILE A 48 -8.31 -5.68 -5.94
C ILE A 48 -9.46 -5.66 -6.93
N ARG A 49 -10.19 -6.78 -7.02
CA ARG A 49 -11.32 -6.94 -7.93
C ARG A 49 -12.49 -7.57 -7.20
N ALA A 50 -13.68 -7.01 -7.31
CA ALA A 50 -14.88 -7.61 -6.74
C ALA A 50 -15.89 -7.93 -7.84
N ARG A 51 -16.41 -9.16 -7.84
CA ARG A 51 -17.41 -9.63 -8.81
C ARG A 51 -18.28 -10.70 -8.19
N GLY A 52 -19.60 -10.58 -8.38
CA GLY A 52 -20.53 -11.70 -8.14
C GLY A 52 -20.50 -12.25 -6.72
N GLY A 53 -20.47 -11.38 -5.70
CA GLY A 53 -20.45 -11.79 -4.29
C GLY A 53 -19.07 -12.22 -3.77
N THR A 54 -18.00 -12.03 -4.54
CA THR A 54 -16.63 -12.38 -4.12
C THR A 54 -15.69 -11.20 -4.39
N ALA A 55 -14.79 -10.94 -3.46
CA ALA A 55 -13.67 -10.02 -3.66
C ALA A 55 -12.36 -10.81 -3.79
N HIS A 56 -11.52 -10.41 -4.73
CA HIS A 56 -10.25 -11.02 -5.08
C HIS A 56 -9.12 -10.02 -4.85
N VAL A 57 -8.01 -10.54 -4.35
CA VAL A 57 -6.74 -9.85 -4.33
C VAL A 57 -5.73 -10.65 -5.15
N ASP A 58 -5.09 -9.98 -6.09
CA ASP A 58 -4.13 -10.58 -7.02
C ASP A 58 -2.77 -9.91 -6.84
N ASN A 59 -1.75 -10.70 -6.61
CA ASN A 59 -0.37 -10.24 -6.55
C ASN A 59 0.29 -10.41 -7.91
N TYR A 60 0.54 -9.33 -8.64
CA TYR A 60 1.24 -9.36 -9.94
C TYR A 60 2.75 -9.13 -9.86
N THR A 61 3.30 -9.05 -8.65
CA THR A 61 4.75 -8.93 -8.44
C THR A 61 5.45 -10.28 -8.59
N ASP A 62 6.76 -10.24 -8.75
CA ASP A 62 7.67 -11.39 -8.66
C ASP A 62 8.07 -11.74 -7.21
N GLN A 63 7.50 -11.05 -6.23
CA GLN A 63 7.73 -11.26 -4.81
C GLN A 63 6.45 -11.66 -4.09
N LEU A 64 6.57 -12.29 -2.92
CA LEU A 64 5.40 -12.55 -2.07
C LEU A 64 5.01 -11.29 -1.30
N PHE A 65 3.72 -11.16 -0.99
CA PHE A 65 3.29 -10.33 0.13
C PHE A 65 3.28 -11.20 1.38
N LEU A 66 3.97 -10.74 2.43
CA LEU A 66 4.10 -11.48 3.68
C LEU A 66 2.72 -11.67 4.32
N GLU A 67 1.85 -10.67 4.18
CA GLU A 67 0.49 -10.72 4.69
C GLU A 67 -0.42 -9.79 3.90
N VAL A 68 -1.68 -10.19 3.73
CA VAL A 68 -2.75 -9.34 3.21
C VAL A 68 -3.96 -9.47 4.14
N ARG A 69 -4.57 -8.35 4.51
CA ARG A 69 -5.76 -8.26 5.38
C ARG A 69 -6.86 -7.52 4.67
N TRP A 70 -8.07 -8.07 4.72
CA TRP A 70 -9.29 -7.42 4.27
C TRP A 70 -9.83 -6.54 5.40
N ILE A 71 -9.86 -5.22 5.20
CA ILE A 71 -10.16 -4.25 6.25
C ILE A 71 -11.63 -3.84 6.22
N SER A 72 -12.08 -3.36 5.07
CA SER A 72 -13.45 -2.92 4.83
C SER A 72 -13.81 -3.12 3.36
N ALA A 73 -15.09 -3.10 3.05
CA ALA A 73 -15.57 -3.05 1.68
C ALA A 73 -16.79 -2.16 1.61
N ASP A 74 -16.89 -1.36 0.56
CA ASP A 74 -18.00 -0.45 0.31
C ASP A 74 -18.53 -0.65 -1.09
N ALA A 75 -19.84 -0.65 -1.26
CA ALA A 75 -20.49 -0.59 -2.55
C ALA A 75 -20.82 0.85 -2.89
N VAL A 76 -20.35 1.30 -4.06
CA VAL A 76 -20.51 2.67 -4.53
C VAL A 76 -21.33 2.67 -5.81
N LYS A 77 -22.36 3.53 -5.84
CA LYS A 77 -23.18 3.82 -7.00
C LYS A 77 -23.10 5.32 -7.31
N PRO A 78 -22.93 5.72 -8.58
CA PRO A 78 -22.90 7.14 -8.94
C PRO A 78 -24.13 7.88 -8.43
N GLY A 79 -23.92 9.00 -7.73
CA GLY A 79 -25.01 9.82 -7.18
C GLY A 79 -25.67 9.26 -5.92
N SER A 80 -25.13 8.20 -5.30
CA SER A 80 -25.62 7.65 -4.04
C SER A 80 -24.49 7.58 -2.99
N PRO A 81 -24.82 7.63 -1.68
CA PRO A 81 -23.85 7.35 -0.63
C PRO A 81 -23.25 5.95 -0.77
N ALA A 82 -22.01 5.78 -0.33
CA ALA A 82 -21.39 4.46 -0.22
C ALA A 82 -22.12 3.63 0.84
N VAL A 83 -22.34 2.35 0.53
CA VAL A 83 -23.00 1.40 1.43
C VAL A 83 -21.98 0.38 1.89
N PRO A 84 -21.77 0.20 3.22
CA PRO A 84 -20.87 -0.82 3.73
C PRO A 84 -21.27 -2.22 3.25
N VAL A 85 -20.28 -2.99 2.80
CA VAL A 85 -20.43 -4.39 2.39
C VAL A 85 -19.86 -5.29 3.46
N ARG A 86 -20.65 -6.27 3.90
CA ARG A 86 -20.17 -7.24 4.90
C ARG A 86 -19.44 -8.38 4.21
N TYR A 87 -18.46 -8.96 4.89
CA TYR A 87 -17.84 -10.22 4.47
C TYR A 87 -18.72 -11.41 4.89
N ALA A 88 -18.67 -12.49 4.11
CA ALA A 88 -19.44 -13.69 4.43
C ALA A 88 -19.00 -14.30 5.78
N ALA A 89 -19.94 -14.96 6.47
CA ALA A 89 -19.68 -15.53 7.78
C ALA A 89 -18.63 -16.65 7.71
N GLY A 90 -17.70 -16.67 8.67
CA GLY A 90 -16.62 -17.66 8.73
C GLY A 90 -15.45 -17.40 7.79
N GLU A 91 -15.49 -16.34 6.99
CA GLU A 91 -14.38 -15.97 6.10
C GLU A 91 -13.14 -15.52 6.87
N ARG A 92 -11.99 -16.00 6.42
CA ARG A 92 -10.70 -15.58 6.96
C ARG A 92 -10.28 -14.27 6.30
N ARG A 93 -10.37 -13.17 7.04
CA ARG A 93 -10.03 -11.81 6.55
C ARG A 93 -8.54 -11.52 6.44
N TYR A 94 -7.70 -12.55 6.41
CA TYR A 94 -6.27 -12.39 6.22
C TYR A 94 -5.63 -13.61 5.55
N ILE A 95 -4.58 -13.35 4.77
CA ILE A 95 -3.81 -14.31 4.00
C ILE A 95 -2.34 -14.14 4.39
N ARG A 96 -1.65 -15.24 4.66
CA ARG A 96 -0.25 -15.23 5.07
C ARG A 96 0.46 -16.52 4.61
N PRO A 97 1.40 -16.47 3.64
CA PRO A 97 1.68 -15.38 2.70
C PRO A 97 0.74 -15.39 1.47
N LEU A 98 0.69 -14.28 0.72
CA LEU A 98 0.16 -14.27 -0.65
C LEU A 98 1.33 -14.43 -1.64
N PRO A 99 1.45 -15.57 -2.36
CA PRO A 99 2.58 -15.84 -3.24
C PRO A 99 2.74 -14.83 -4.38
N ALA A 100 3.95 -14.75 -4.94
CA ALA A 100 4.20 -14.06 -6.22
C ALA A 100 3.30 -14.63 -7.31
N GLN A 101 2.72 -13.77 -8.15
CA GLN A 101 1.75 -14.15 -9.18
C GLN A 101 0.52 -14.93 -8.63
N GLY A 102 0.28 -14.85 -7.31
CA GLY A 102 -0.79 -15.56 -6.62
C GLY A 102 -2.08 -14.75 -6.54
N SER A 103 -3.17 -15.45 -6.24
CA SER A 103 -4.49 -14.84 -6.01
C SER A 103 -5.14 -15.43 -4.77
N SER A 104 -5.98 -14.64 -4.12
CA SER A 104 -6.86 -15.09 -3.05
C SER A 104 -8.21 -14.40 -3.16
N ALA A 105 -9.23 -15.06 -2.64
CA ALA A 105 -10.60 -14.61 -2.70
C ALA A 105 -11.24 -14.63 -1.31
N ILE A 106 -12.19 -13.74 -1.08
CA ILE A 106 -13.03 -13.70 0.11
C ILE A 106 -14.50 -13.54 -0.30
N GLY A 107 -15.39 -14.31 0.33
CA GLY A 107 -16.82 -14.16 0.17
C GLY A 107 -17.32 -12.83 0.73
N LEU A 108 -18.22 -12.19 -0.01
CA LEU A 108 -19.01 -11.04 0.44
C LEU A 108 -20.40 -11.56 0.85
N ALA A 109 -20.93 -11.03 1.94
CA ALA A 109 -22.26 -11.40 2.40
C ALA A 109 -23.34 -10.87 1.45
N GLU A 110 -24.44 -11.60 1.35
CA GLU A 110 -25.66 -11.05 0.80
C GLU A 110 -26.23 -9.98 1.73
N GLN A 111 -26.74 -8.91 1.14
CA GLN A 111 -27.37 -7.82 1.87
C GLN A 111 -28.51 -7.22 1.07
N THR A 112 -29.30 -6.35 1.71
CA THR A 112 -30.45 -5.71 1.06
C THR A 112 -30.03 -4.44 0.33
N TRP A 113 -30.39 -4.36 -0.94
CA TRP A 113 -30.12 -3.27 -1.88
C TRP A 113 -31.44 -2.82 -2.50
N ASP A 114 -31.88 -1.60 -2.27
CA ASP A 114 -33.11 -1.06 -2.89
C ASP A 114 -34.30 -2.04 -2.81
N GLY A 115 -34.48 -2.69 -1.65
CA GLY A 115 -35.54 -3.68 -1.39
C GLY A 115 -35.26 -5.12 -1.86
N HIS A 116 -34.09 -5.40 -2.44
CA HIS A 116 -33.71 -6.73 -2.94
C HIS A 116 -32.55 -7.32 -2.13
N SER A 117 -32.68 -8.56 -1.64
CA SER A 117 -31.59 -9.27 -0.97
C SER A 117 -30.71 -10.00 -1.99
N GLY A 118 -29.39 -9.86 -1.85
CA GLY A 118 -28.44 -10.60 -2.66
C GLY A 118 -27.04 -9.97 -2.70
N PRO A 119 -26.19 -10.40 -3.64
CA PRO A 119 -24.91 -9.73 -3.88
C PRO A 119 -25.14 -8.29 -4.38
N ALA A 120 -24.10 -7.46 -4.28
CA ALA A 120 -24.12 -6.10 -4.81
C ALA A 120 -24.65 -6.08 -6.27
N PRO A 121 -25.69 -5.28 -6.57
CA PRO A 121 -26.27 -5.19 -7.90
C PRO A 121 -25.26 -4.65 -8.93
N ARG A 122 -25.54 -4.83 -10.22
CA ARG A 122 -24.59 -4.51 -11.31
C ARG A 122 -24.28 -3.02 -11.46
N ASP A 123 -25.17 -2.14 -10.98
CA ASP A 123 -24.99 -0.70 -10.95
C ASP A 123 -24.15 -0.21 -9.76
N PHE A 124 -23.75 -1.12 -8.85
CA PHE A 124 -22.80 -0.85 -7.79
C PHE A 124 -21.40 -1.38 -8.15
N THR A 125 -20.38 -0.61 -7.78
CA THR A 125 -18.99 -1.05 -7.77
C THR A 125 -18.55 -1.31 -6.34
N VAL A 126 -18.13 -2.54 -6.04
CA VAL A 126 -17.57 -2.87 -4.73
C VAL A 126 -16.09 -2.48 -4.69
N ARG A 127 -15.74 -1.62 -3.74
CA ARG A 127 -14.39 -1.15 -3.44
C ARG A 127 -13.97 -1.72 -2.08
N ALA A 128 -13.04 -2.66 -2.09
CA ALA A 128 -12.47 -3.19 -0.85
C ALA A 128 -11.18 -2.45 -0.48
N THR A 129 -10.98 -2.25 0.82
CA THR A 129 -9.74 -1.76 1.41
C THR A 129 -8.97 -2.94 1.97
N VAL A 130 -7.72 -3.08 1.57
CA VAL A 130 -6.79 -4.08 2.12
C VAL A 130 -5.57 -3.41 2.72
N HIS A 131 -5.09 -3.98 3.82
CA HIS A 131 -3.76 -3.70 4.34
C HIS A 131 -2.84 -4.85 4.02
N TYR A 132 -1.61 -4.58 3.60
CA TYR A 132 -0.68 -5.64 3.22
C TYR A 132 0.74 -5.31 3.60
N LEU A 133 1.48 -6.36 3.94
CA LEU A 133 2.88 -6.35 4.30
C LEU A 133 3.69 -6.84 3.10
N ASP A 134 4.50 -5.96 2.52
CA ASP A 134 5.39 -6.32 1.41
C ASP A 134 6.58 -7.17 1.87
N ALA A 135 7.37 -7.65 0.90
CA ALA A 135 8.55 -8.46 1.17
C ALA A 135 9.65 -7.69 1.93
N ALA A 136 9.63 -6.36 1.89
CA ALA A 136 10.54 -5.49 2.64
C ALA A 136 10.07 -5.25 4.09
N GLY A 137 8.92 -5.81 4.48
CA GLY A 137 8.37 -5.66 5.82
C GLY A 137 7.65 -4.32 6.03
N LEU A 138 7.21 -3.65 4.97
CA LEU A 138 6.48 -2.39 5.05
C LEU A 138 4.98 -2.60 4.89
N TRP A 139 4.21 -1.92 5.74
CA TRP A 139 2.76 -1.92 5.68
C TRP A 139 2.23 -0.87 4.71
N TRP A 140 1.25 -1.29 3.92
CA TRP A 140 0.56 -0.46 2.93
C TRP A 140 -0.95 -0.64 3.05
N SER A 141 -1.69 0.39 2.68
CA SER A 141 -3.14 0.39 2.52
C SER A 141 -3.52 0.68 1.09
N ARG A 142 -4.50 -0.05 0.57
CA ARG A 142 -5.06 0.19 -0.77
C ARG A 142 -6.56 -0.01 -0.76
N THR A 143 -7.29 0.97 -1.28
CA THR A 143 -8.74 0.88 -1.52
C THR A 143 -9.01 0.74 -3.03
N GLY A 144 -9.64 -0.36 -3.42
CA GLY A 144 -9.82 -0.71 -4.82
C GLY A 144 -8.48 -0.75 -5.56
N ASN A 145 -8.38 -0.03 -6.68
CA ASN A 145 -7.15 0.06 -7.47
C ASN A 145 -6.50 1.45 -7.42
N GLU A 146 -6.81 2.25 -6.40
CA GLU A 146 -6.17 3.56 -6.18
C GLU A 146 -4.69 3.42 -5.79
N GLN A 147 -3.96 4.54 -5.74
CA GLN A 147 -2.56 4.53 -5.36
C GLN A 147 -2.41 4.07 -3.90
N PRO A 148 -1.55 3.07 -3.61
CA PRO A 148 -1.39 2.60 -2.25
C PRO A 148 -0.72 3.65 -1.37
N VAL A 149 -1.13 3.69 -0.11
CA VAL A 149 -0.65 4.61 0.91
C VAL A 149 0.16 3.83 1.95
N ARG A 150 1.33 4.36 2.32
CA ARG A 150 2.17 3.73 3.33
C ARG A 150 1.57 3.92 4.72
N LEU A 151 1.50 2.84 5.49
CA LEU A 151 1.04 2.87 6.87
C LEU A 151 2.25 2.91 7.81
N LEU A 152 2.48 4.07 8.44
CA LEU A 152 3.64 4.26 9.33
C LEU A 152 3.41 3.70 10.73
N ASP A 153 2.15 3.68 11.19
CA ASP A 153 1.76 3.22 12.53
C ASP A 153 1.40 1.72 12.57
N GLY A 154 1.54 1.01 11.45
CA GLY A 154 1.17 -0.40 11.31
C GLY A 154 -0.19 -0.62 10.66
N HIS A 155 -0.72 -1.84 10.74
CA HIS A 155 -1.99 -2.21 10.12
C HIS A 155 -3.18 -1.95 11.06
N GLY A 156 -4.30 -1.56 10.48
CA GLY A 156 -5.61 -1.69 11.13
C GLY A 156 -6.10 -3.14 11.18
N GLU A 157 -6.98 -3.43 12.13
CA GLU A 157 -7.70 -4.70 12.20
C GLU A 157 -8.92 -4.72 11.26
N PRO A 158 -9.33 -5.90 10.75
CA PRO A 158 -10.57 -6.04 10.01
C PRO A 158 -11.75 -5.48 10.80
N GLN A 159 -12.51 -4.57 10.19
CA GLN A 159 -13.65 -3.98 10.85
C GLN A 159 -14.88 -4.86 10.64
N ASP A 160 -15.64 -5.08 11.72
CA ASP A 160 -17.01 -5.59 11.62
C ASP A 160 -17.94 -4.40 11.39
N PRO A 161 -18.72 -4.38 10.29
CA PRO A 161 -19.70 -3.34 10.02
C PRO A 161 -20.94 -3.43 10.92
#